data_AF-A0A3C0SXB1-F1
#
_entry.id   AF-A0A3C0SXB1-F1
#
_cell.length_a   1.000
_cell.length_b   1.000
_cell.length_c   1.000
_cell.angle_alpha   90.00
_cell.angle_beta   90.00
_cell.angle_gamma   90.00
#
_symmetry.space_group_name_H-M   'P 1'
#
loop_
_entity.id
_entity.type
_entity.pdbx_description
1 polymer ?
#
loop_
_entity_poly.entity_id
_entity_poly.type
_entity_poly.pdbx_seq_one_letter_code
_entity_poly.pdbx_strand_id
1 'polypeptide(L)'
;MKRFLIAILLISALISFSACQSTDIVIDENLTPGEFFQEAQTASSEYSDYEKALLYYNTFIERYPDEPLLIIEAEYEIAYLYYKLEDNTTALKLFNGILDKYNRPEAAMLPAWPEVLSKKLIDIIEGIAVEETDAATK
;
A
#
# COMPACT_ATOMS: atom_id res chain seq x y z
N MET A 1 -11.72 -31.39 -41.51
CA MET A 1 -12.34 -30.90 -40.26
C MET A 1 -11.41 -31.01 -39.05
N LYS A 2 -10.86 -32.19 -38.69
CA LYS A 2 -9.91 -32.33 -37.56
C LYS A 2 -8.63 -31.47 -37.66
N ARG A 3 -8.05 -31.33 -38.86
CA ARG A 3 -6.89 -30.44 -39.09
C ARG A 3 -7.21 -28.94 -38.93
N PHE A 4 -8.47 -28.57 -39.17
CA PHE A 4 -8.95 -27.19 -39.01
C PHE A 4 -9.25 -26.89 -37.53
N LEU A 5 -9.75 -27.88 -36.78
CA LEU A 5 -9.94 -27.81 -35.32
C LEU A 5 -8.62 -27.69 -34.55
N ILE A 6 -7.56 -28.36 -34.99
CA ILE A 6 -6.22 -28.26 -34.37
C ILE A 6 -5.60 -26.87 -34.62
N ALA A 7 -5.81 -26.28 -35.79
CA ALA A 7 -5.30 -24.94 -36.12
C ALA A 7 -5.96 -23.83 -35.27
N ILE A 8 -7.26 -23.95 -34.97
CA ILE A 8 -7.98 -22.99 -34.13
C ILE A 8 -7.51 -23.07 -32.66
N LEU A 9 -7.17 -24.28 -32.18
CA LEU A 9 -6.72 -24.53 -30.80
C LEU A 9 -5.27 -24.05 -30.54
N LEU A 10 -4.46 -23.94 -31.59
CA LEU A 10 -3.09 -23.38 -31.51
C LEU A 10 -3.09 -21.84 -31.56
N ILE A 11 -4.10 -21.21 -32.19
CA ILE A 11 -4.22 -19.75 -32.25
C ILE A 11 -4.73 -19.17 -30.92
N SER A 12 -5.61 -19.90 -30.21
CA SER A 12 -6.08 -19.46 -28.88
C SER A 12 -4.99 -19.49 -27.80
N ALA A 13 -3.93 -20.28 -27.99
CA ALA A 13 -2.81 -20.36 -27.05
C ALA A 13 -1.82 -19.18 -27.15
N LEU A 14 -1.90 -18.36 -28.21
CA LEU A 14 -1.00 -17.21 -28.43
C LEU A 14 -1.53 -15.88 -27.89
N ILE A 15 -2.78 -15.82 -27.42
CA ILE A 15 -3.42 -14.56 -26.99
C ILE A 15 -3.24 -14.30 -25.47
N SER A 16 -2.64 -15.24 -24.73
CA SER A 16 -2.56 -15.18 -23.27
C SER A 16 -1.39 -14.38 -22.68
N PHE A 17 -0.70 -13.51 -23.43
CA PHE A 17 0.48 -12.78 -22.92
C PHE A 17 0.42 -11.24 -22.95
N SER A 18 -0.70 -10.63 -23.31
CA SER A 18 -0.78 -9.16 -23.44
C SER A 18 -1.44 -8.45 -22.24
N ALA A 19 -1.04 -8.78 -21.01
CA ALA A 19 -1.58 -8.11 -19.81
C ALA A 19 -0.50 -7.60 -18.84
N CYS A 20 0.63 -7.13 -19.38
CA CYS A 20 1.55 -6.28 -18.63
C CYS A 20 2.06 -5.18 -19.56
N GLN A 21 1.23 -4.19 -19.81
CA GLN A 21 1.73 -2.88 -20.23
C GLN A 21 1.84 -2.05 -18.94
N SER A 22 3.00 -2.13 -18.27
CA SER A 22 3.33 -1.21 -17.18
C SER A 22 3.48 0.17 -17.81
N THR A 23 2.41 0.96 -17.80
CA THR A 23 2.48 2.37 -18.18
C THR A 23 3.35 3.09 -17.15
N ASP A 24 4.36 3.81 -17.60
CA ASP A 24 5.16 4.66 -16.72
C ASP A 24 4.23 5.62 -15.97
N ILE A 25 4.25 5.54 -14.64
CA ILE A 25 3.42 6.41 -13.80
C ILE A 25 4.07 7.78 -13.78
N VAL A 26 3.42 8.76 -14.42
CA VAL A 26 3.87 10.15 -14.43
C VAL A 26 3.02 10.94 -13.42
N ILE A 27 3.67 11.45 -12.38
CA ILE A 27 3.04 12.29 -11.35
C ILE A 27 3.13 13.75 -11.79
N ASP A 28 2.01 14.46 -11.82
CA ASP A 28 2.00 15.91 -12.10
C ASP A 28 2.90 16.65 -11.10
N GLU A 29 3.74 17.55 -11.61
CA GLU A 29 4.70 18.31 -10.82
C GLU A 29 4.02 19.32 -9.89
N ASN A 30 2.77 19.70 -10.17
CA ASN A 30 2.06 20.78 -9.48
C ASN A 30 0.93 20.29 -8.55
N LEU A 31 0.85 18.99 -8.28
CA LEU A 31 -0.16 18.45 -7.35
C LEU A 31 -0.01 19.09 -5.97
N THR A 32 -1.11 19.60 -5.43
CA THR A 32 -1.22 20.03 -4.05
C THR A 32 -1.19 18.84 -3.08
N PRO A 33 -0.92 19.07 -1.78
CA PRO A 33 -1.03 18.01 -0.76
C PRO A 33 -2.34 17.24 -0.84
N GLY A 34 -3.48 17.93 -0.90
CA GLY A 34 -4.79 17.27 -0.96
C GLY A 34 -4.98 16.40 -2.22
N GLU A 35 -4.43 16.82 -3.35
CA GLU A 35 -4.50 16.05 -4.60
C GLU A 35 -3.65 14.78 -4.53
N PHE A 36 -2.49 14.80 -3.87
CA PHE A 36 -1.73 13.57 -3.61
C PHE A 36 -2.56 12.53 -2.84
N PHE A 37 -3.26 12.96 -1.79
CA PHE A 37 -4.13 12.08 -1.01
C PHE A 37 -5.31 11.57 -1.82
N GLN A 38 -5.93 12.43 -2.63
CA GLN A 38 -7.04 12.04 -3.50
C GLN A 38 -6.58 10.99 -4.51
N GLU A 39 -5.47 11.24 -5.20
CA GLU A 39 -4.92 10.34 -6.20
C GLU A 39 -4.49 9.00 -5.60
N ALA A 40 -3.85 9.01 -4.43
CA ALA A 40 -3.45 7.79 -3.72
C ALA A 40 -4.66 6.95 -3.29
N GLN A 41 -5.70 7.58 -2.75
CA GLN A 41 -6.94 6.91 -2.37
C GLN A 41 -7.71 6.38 -3.57
N THR A 42 -7.80 7.15 -4.66
CA THR A 42 -8.42 6.68 -5.91
C THR A 42 -7.68 5.45 -6.44
N ALA A 43 -6.34 5.49 -6.46
CA ALA A 43 -5.52 4.36 -6.89
C ALA A 43 -5.77 3.09 -6.04
N SER A 44 -5.78 3.22 -4.72
CA SER A 44 -5.97 2.08 -3.82
C SER A 44 -7.41 1.56 -3.78
N SER A 45 -8.43 2.42 -3.87
CA SER A 45 -9.83 2.03 -3.68
C SER A 45 -10.55 1.64 -4.97
N GLU A 46 -10.34 2.37 -6.07
CA GLU A 46 -11.04 2.10 -7.33
C GLU A 46 -10.33 1.05 -8.16
N TYR A 47 -8.99 1.05 -8.13
CA TYR A 47 -8.18 0.19 -8.98
C TYR A 47 -7.43 -0.90 -8.22
N SER A 48 -7.40 -0.84 -6.88
CA SER A 48 -6.52 -1.69 -6.05
C SER A 48 -5.06 -1.63 -6.49
N ASP A 49 -4.66 -0.50 -7.07
CA ASP A 49 -3.31 -0.23 -7.56
C ASP A 49 -2.49 0.33 -6.39
N TYR A 50 -2.05 -0.60 -5.52
CA TYR A 50 -1.33 -0.26 -4.31
C TYR A 50 0.07 0.27 -4.62
N GLU A 51 0.73 -0.18 -5.69
CA GLU A 51 2.01 0.40 -6.11
C GLU A 51 1.87 1.88 -6.49
N LYS A 52 0.83 2.25 -7.25
CA LYS A 52 0.56 3.65 -7.59
C LYS A 52 0.19 4.48 -6.36
N ALA A 53 -0.63 3.93 -5.46
CA ALA A 53 -0.98 4.62 -4.21
C ALA A 53 0.27 4.89 -3.34
N LEU A 54 1.15 3.88 -3.20
CA LEU A 54 2.43 4.02 -2.52
C LEU A 54 3.29 5.11 -3.16
N LEU A 55 3.36 5.15 -4.49
CA LEU A 55 4.13 6.15 -5.21
C LEU A 55 3.64 7.58 -4.92
N TYR A 56 2.33 7.82 -4.91
CA TYR A 56 1.77 9.14 -4.57
C TYR A 56 2.10 9.55 -3.13
N TYR A 57 1.89 8.68 -2.14
CA TYR A 57 2.20 9.01 -0.75
C TYR A 57 3.69 9.26 -0.50
N ASN A 58 4.57 8.45 -1.09
CA ASN A 58 6.01 8.68 -0.96
C ASN A 58 6.43 9.99 -1.63
N THR A 59 5.89 10.28 -2.81
CA THR A 59 6.18 11.55 -3.51
C THR A 59 5.67 12.75 -2.72
N PHE A 60 4.51 12.63 -2.07
CA PHE A 60 4.00 13.67 -1.17
C PHE A 60 4.99 13.96 -0.04
N ILE A 61 5.47 12.92 0.66
CA ILE A 61 6.44 13.05 1.77
C ILE A 61 7.73 13.74 1.28
N GLU A 62 8.21 13.41 0.08
CA GLU A 62 9.40 14.01 -0.51
C GLU A 62 9.21 15.49 -0.88
N ARG A 63 8.05 15.86 -1.45
CA ARG A 63 7.79 17.21 -1.97
C ARG A 63 7.25 18.18 -0.93
N TYR A 64 6.66 17.68 0.15
CA TYR A 64 6.05 18.49 1.23
C TYR A 64 6.62 18.15 2.62
N PRO A 65 7.95 18.29 2.84
CA PRO A 65 8.59 17.91 4.09
C PRO A 65 8.16 18.77 5.30
N ASP A 66 7.57 19.94 5.04
CA ASP A 66 7.15 20.91 6.06
C ASP A 66 5.69 20.71 6.54
N GLU A 67 5.04 19.60 6.16
CA GLU A 67 3.64 19.27 6.49
C GLU A 67 3.52 18.09 7.47
N PRO A 68 4.02 18.20 8.72
CA PRO A 68 4.15 17.05 9.64
C PRO A 68 2.83 16.34 9.96
N LEU A 69 1.71 17.06 9.95
CA LEU A 69 0.38 16.50 10.19
C LEU A 69 -0.10 15.59 9.05
N LEU A 70 0.23 15.96 7.81
CA LEU A 70 -0.11 15.16 6.64
C LEU A 70 0.94 14.06 6.40
N ILE A 71 2.20 14.30 6.76
CA ILE A 71 3.25 13.26 6.70
C ILE A 71 2.88 12.08 7.58
N ILE A 72 2.45 12.29 8.82
CA ILE A 72 2.09 11.18 9.71
C ILE A 72 0.85 10.40 9.22
N GLU A 73 -0.05 11.08 8.50
CA GLU A 73 -1.18 10.44 7.82
C GLU A 73 -0.72 9.60 6.62
N ALA A 74 0.12 10.15 5.75
CA ALA A 74 0.69 9.43 4.61
C ALA A 74 1.50 8.20 5.05
N GLU A 75 2.27 8.30 6.14
CA GLU A 75 3.03 7.17 6.69
C GLU A 75 2.13 6.05 7.18
N TYR A 76 1.02 6.39 7.84
CA TYR A 76 0.01 5.41 8.22
C TYR A 76 -0.60 4.75 6.99
N GLU A 77 -0.98 5.52 5.98
CA GLU A 77 -1.58 4.99 4.75
C GLU A 77 -0.61 4.06 4.01
N ILE A 78 0.67 4.41 3.94
CA ILE A 78 1.72 3.52 3.39
C ILE A 78 1.78 2.21 4.18
N ALA A 79 1.83 2.27 5.52
CA ALA A 79 1.86 1.08 6.36
C ALA A 79 0.61 0.19 6.16
N TYR A 80 -0.56 0.83 6.03
CA TYR A 80 -1.82 0.15 5.75
C TYR A 80 -1.85 -0.49 4.36
N LEU A 81 -1.29 0.15 3.34
CA LEU A 81 -1.15 -0.45 2.01
C LEU A 81 -0.28 -1.70 2.02
N TYR A 82 0.83 -1.71 2.78
CA TYR A 82 1.62 -2.93 2.96
C TYR A 82 0.85 -4.06 3.67
N TYR A 83 0.01 -3.72 4.65
CA TYR A 83 -0.90 -4.70 5.24
C TYR A 83 -1.91 -5.24 4.21
N LYS A 84 -2.45 -4.37 3.34
CA LYS A 84 -3.35 -4.78 2.23
C LYS A 84 -2.67 -5.64 1.17
N LEU A 85 -1.35 -5.52 1.02
CA LEU A 85 -0.49 -6.36 0.18
C LEU A 85 -0.08 -7.68 0.84
N GLU A 86 -0.56 -7.96 2.06
CA GLU A 86 -0.17 -9.11 2.89
C GLU A 86 1.33 -9.15 3.25
N ASP A 87 2.07 -8.06 2.98
CA ASP A 87 3.43 -7.87 3.48
C ASP A 87 3.39 -7.38 4.93
N ASN A 88 2.96 -8.28 5.80
CA ASN A 88 2.84 -8.07 7.24
C ASN A 88 4.18 -7.69 7.89
N THR A 89 5.30 -8.15 7.32
CA THR A 89 6.64 -7.82 7.83
C THR A 89 6.93 -6.33 7.64
N THR A 90 6.69 -5.81 6.43
CA THR A 90 6.89 -4.38 6.15
C THR A 90 5.85 -3.53 6.88
N ALA A 91 4.58 -3.95 6.90
CA ALA A 91 3.51 -3.26 7.61
C ALA A 91 3.84 -3.07 9.10
N LEU A 92 4.24 -4.15 9.80
CA LEU A 92 4.63 -4.08 11.22
C LEU A 92 5.80 -3.12 11.44
N LYS A 93 6.83 -3.16 10.59
CA LYS A 93 7.98 -2.26 10.69
C LYS A 93 7.53 -0.80 10.60
N LEU A 94 6.65 -0.48 9.65
CA LEU A 94 6.17 0.88 9.43
C LEU A 94 5.24 1.35 10.56
N PHE A 95 4.30 0.51 11.00
CA PHE A 95 3.43 0.85 12.13
C PHE A 95 4.23 1.09 13.41
N ASN A 96 5.25 0.28 13.71
CA ASN A 96 6.14 0.52 14.84
C ASN A 96 6.92 1.84 14.69
N GLY A 97 7.38 2.15 13.48
CA GLY A 97 8.03 3.44 13.19
C GLY A 97 7.12 4.65 13.44
N ILE A 98 5.81 4.53 13.21
CA ILE A 98 4.81 5.55 13.57
C ILE A 98 4.75 5.68 15.10
N LEU A 99 4.63 4.58 15.84
CA LEU A 99 4.57 4.62 17.31
C LEU A 99 5.84 5.23 17.94
N ASP A 100 7.01 4.98 17.37
CA ASP A 100 8.27 5.60 17.79
C ASP A 100 8.26 7.13 17.68
N LYS A 101 7.48 7.69 16.75
CA LYS A 101 7.29 9.15 16.63
C LYS A 101 6.37 9.68 17.73
N TYR A 102 5.32 8.95 18.09
CA TYR A 102 4.41 9.33 19.18
C TYR A 102 5.07 9.30 20.56
N ASN A 103 6.20 8.60 20.71
CA ASN A 103 7.00 8.59 21.93
C ASN A 103 7.93 9.82 22.10
N ARG A 104 7.90 10.78 21.17
CA ARG A 104 8.77 11.99 21.20
C ARG A 104 7.99 13.23 21.63
N PRO A 105 8.65 14.26 22.19
CA PRO A 105 7.97 15.49 22.62
C PRO A 105 7.15 16.20 21.53
N GLU A 106 7.60 16.10 20.26
CA GLU A 106 6.96 16.71 19.10
C GLU A 106 5.58 16.09 18.78
N ALA A 107 5.29 14.90 19.31
CA ALA A 107 4.03 14.20 19.10
C ALA A 107 2.81 14.97 19.61
N ALA A 108 2.99 15.94 20.52
CA ALA A 108 1.90 16.74 21.09
C ALA A 108 1.08 17.51 20.04
N MET A 109 1.63 17.73 18.84
CA MET A 109 0.95 18.39 17.74
C MET A 109 0.33 17.42 16.72
N LEU A 110 0.66 16.13 16.79
CA LEU A 110 0.18 15.14 15.83
C LEU A 110 -1.27 14.72 16.14
N PRO A 111 -2.07 14.37 15.11
CA PRO A 111 -3.38 13.79 15.33
C PRO A 111 -3.26 12.45 16.08
N ALA A 112 -4.22 12.11 16.95
CA ALA A 112 -4.12 10.87 17.74
C ALA A 112 -4.41 9.58 16.94
N TRP A 113 -5.15 9.69 15.83
CA TRP A 113 -5.72 8.52 15.15
C TRP A 113 -4.65 7.58 14.52
N PRO A 114 -3.51 8.05 13.94
CA PRO A 114 -2.51 7.14 13.38
C PRO A 114 -1.90 6.24 14.46
N GLU A 115 -1.67 6.77 15.67
CA GLU A 115 -1.15 5.99 16.80
C GLU A 115 -2.13 4.87 17.19
N VAL A 116 -3.41 5.23 17.33
CA VAL A 116 -4.46 4.30 17.76
C VAL A 116 -4.65 3.18 16.73
N LEU A 117 -4.74 3.54 15.45
CA LEU A 117 -4.95 2.56 14.39
C LEU A 117 -3.71 1.69 14.15
N SER A 118 -2.50 2.25 14.27
CA SER A 118 -1.25 1.47 14.17
C SER A 118 -1.18 0.39 15.25
N LYS A 119 -1.48 0.72 16.52
CA LYS A 119 -1.55 -0.28 17.61
C LYS A 119 -2.53 -1.40 17.29
N LYS A 120 -3.73 -1.03 16.84
CA LYS A 120 -4.77 -2.00 16.49
C LYS A 120 -4.34 -2.94 15.36
N LEU A 121 -3.66 -2.43 14.33
CA LEU A 121 -3.22 -3.26 13.21
C LEU A 121 -2.03 -4.14 13.59
N ILE A 122 -1.12 -3.66 14.45
CA ILE A 122 -0.07 -4.50 15.03
C ILE A 122 -0.69 -5.69 15.77
N ASP A 123 -1.64 -5.46 16.67
CA ASP A 123 -2.31 -6.53 17.42
C ASP A 123 -2.99 -7.55 16.50
N ILE A 124 -3.62 -7.09 15.42
CA ILE A 124 -4.26 -7.95 14.41
C ILE A 124 -3.21 -8.80 13.68
N ILE A 125 -2.14 -8.19 13.20
CA ILE A 125 -1.10 -8.88 12.43
C ILE A 125 -0.39 -9.92 13.29
N GLU A 126 -0.03 -9.57 14.53
CA GLU A 126 0.62 -10.49 15.46
C GLU A 126 -0.30 -11.65 15.85
N GLY A 127 -1.61 -11.39 16.01
CA GLY A 127 -2.61 -12.43 16.24
C GLY A 127 -2.67 -13.46 15.09
N ILE A 128 -2.66 -12.99 13.84
CA ILE A 128 -2.62 -13.87 12.65
C ILE A 128 -1.36 -14.74 12.66
N ALA A 129 -0.19 -14.15 12.95
CA ALA A 129 1.07 -14.89 12.99
C ALA A 129 1.06 -16.02 14.03
N VAL A 130 0.47 -15.80 15.20
CA VAL A 130 0.31 -16.84 16.23
C VAL A 130 -0.55 -17.99 15.71
N GLU A 131 -1.70 -17.69 15.09
CA GLU A 131 -2.60 -18.71 14.54
C GLU A 131 -1.94 -19.57 13.45
N GLU A 132 -1.15 -18.96 12.56
CA GLU A 132 -0.40 -19.68 11.53
C GLU A 132 0.66 -20.63 12.13
N THR A 133 1.37 -20.20 13.18
CA THR A 133 2.36 -21.04 13.86
C THR A 133 1.74 -22.23 14.59
N ASP A 134 0.57 -22.04 15.20
CA ASP A 134 -0.19 -23.10 15.88
C ASP A 134 -0.79 -24.10 14.88
N ALA A 135 -1.15 -23.65 13.68
CA ALA A 135 -1.61 -24.53 12.61
C ALA A 135 -0.48 -25.37 12.00
N ALA A 136 0.72 -24.81 11.85
CA ALA A 136 1.87 -25.50 11.26
C ALA A 136 2.50 -26.57 12.17
N THR A 137 2.19 -26.55 13.46
CA THR A 137 2.73 -27.48 14.47
C THR A 137 1.81 -28.66 14.80
N LYS A 138 0.59 -28.70 14.23
CA LYS A 138 -0.36 -29.82 14.33
C LYS A 138 -0.30 -30.74 13.11
#